data_AF-A0A7L2TCL9-F1
#
_entry.id   AF-A0A7L2TCL9-F1
#
_cell.length_a   1.000
_cell.length_b   1.000
_cell.length_c   1.000
_cell.angle_alpha   90.00
_cell.angle_beta   90.00
_cell.angle_gamma   90.00
#
_symmetry.space_group_name_H-M   'P 1'
#
loop_
_entity.id
_entity.type
_entity.pdbx_description
1 polymer ?
#
loop_
_entity_poly.entity_id
_entity_poly.type
_entity_poly.pdbx_seq_one_letter_code
_entity_poly.pdbx_strand_id
1 'polypeptide(L)'
;GTDFSIDSLPIPRKDYHDWALFHEESPKNNYKLFHEATITLFNHTATFSRHSHLPLTTQYLESVEFLKSLRFMIPLQVKNSLRKRLAPLAYVQSDCNPPSDRDSYVRELMCHIEVDSYGECLHNRDLPQHLRNPGAMDNGNFLKILAQYKFILAFENAVCEDYITEKLWRPLKLGVVPVYFGSPSIVDWLPSNKSAILVSSFSHPRDLAHYIKTLDTNDEEYGSYLQWKLKGDISNPRLLRAMKERKWGVQDITQDNYIDAFECMVCNRVWENIRRKEKGWLPQRWEAQVNHLSCPKPEAFWFSSSNPGWISLQKMWIPSFEQSKKEAWALRHLVERNKNFTAEEFWMLVFKE
;
A
#
# COMPACT_ATOMS: atom_id res chain seq x y z
N GLY A 1 9.17 -6.56 9.79
CA GLY A 1 9.68 -5.28 9.27
C GLY A 1 9.25 -4.12 10.12
N THR A 2 7.95 -3.98 10.40
CA THR A 2 7.38 -2.87 11.18
C THR A 2 8.10 -2.65 12.52
N ASP A 3 8.32 -3.71 13.29
CA ASP A 3 8.99 -3.64 14.60
C ASP A 3 10.53 -3.61 14.53
N PHE A 4 11.11 -3.39 13.35
CA PHE A 4 12.55 -3.35 13.17
C PHE A 4 13.16 -2.17 13.94
N SER A 5 14.14 -2.47 14.80
CA SER A 5 14.91 -1.51 15.57
C SER A 5 16.40 -1.72 15.39
N ILE A 6 17.22 -0.80 15.91
CA ILE A 6 18.68 -0.90 15.82
C ILE A 6 19.24 -2.15 16.50
N ASP A 7 18.52 -2.69 17.50
CA ASP A 7 18.90 -3.88 18.25
C ASP A 7 18.43 -5.18 17.57
N SER A 8 17.66 -5.08 16.48
CA SER A 8 17.13 -6.24 15.75
C SER A 8 18.20 -6.98 14.93
N LEU A 9 19.36 -6.37 14.67
CA LEU A 9 20.40 -6.96 13.86
C LEU A 9 21.40 -7.74 14.73
N PRO A 10 21.48 -9.08 14.60
CA PRO A 10 22.38 -9.89 15.42
C PRO A 10 23.83 -9.70 14.96
N ILE A 11 24.57 -8.89 15.70
CA ILE A 11 26.01 -8.66 15.54
C ILE A 11 26.78 -9.30 16.71
N PRO A 12 28.04 -9.79 16.50
CA PRO A 12 28.75 -9.84 15.24
C PRO A 12 28.13 -10.82 14.23
N ARG A 13 27.96 -10.36 13.00
CA ARG A 13 27.50 -11.11 11.84
C ARG A 13 28.66 -11.89 11.24
N LYS A 14 28.47 -13.19 11.06
CA LYS A 14 29.43 -14.07 10.36
C LYS A 14 29.07 -14.16 8.88
N ASP A 15 30.05 -14.47 8.02
CA ASP A 15 29.87 -14.54 6.56
C ASP A 15 28.80 -15.53 6.09
N TYR A 16 28.44 -16.50 6.93
CA TYR A 16 27.41 -17.50 6.66
C TYR A 16 26.04 -17.17 7.30
N HIS A 17 25.92 -16.02 7.97
CA HIS A 17 24.64 -15.54 8.50
C HIS A 17 23.91 -14.72 7.41
N ASP A 18 22.75 -15.22 6.99
CA ASP A 18 21.83 -14.49 6.13
C ASP A 18 20.83 -13.69 6.98
N TRP A 19 20.50 -12.49 6.51
CA TRP A 19 19.43 -11.67 7.07
C TRP A 19 18.27 -11.57 6.07
N ALA A 20 17.05 -11.80 6.54
CA ALA A 20 15.84 -11.75 5.74
C ALA A 20 14.92 -10.64 6.24
N LEU A 21 14.44 -9.79 5.34
CA LEU A 21 13.47 -8.73 5.63
C LEU A 21 12.10 -9.10 5.06
N PHE A 22 11.12 -9.21 5.95
CA PHE A 22 9.70 -9.18 5.61
C PHE A 22 9.14 -7.80 6.00
N HIS A 23 8.66 -7.02 5.03
CA HIS A 23 8.05 -5.71 5.30
C HIS A 23 7.06 -5.29 4.21
N GLU A 24 5.82 -5.16 4.62
CA GLU A 24 4.62 -5.00 3.82
C GLU A 24 3.98 -3.60 3.99
N GLU A 25 4.47 -2.84 4.95
CA GLU A 25 3.89 -1.58 5.42
C GLU A 25 4.52 -0.35 4.75
N SER A 26 3.85 0.79 4.93
CA SER A 26 4.33 2.08 4.39
C SER A 26 5.55 2.62 5.16
N PRO A 27 6.27 3.63 4.62
CA PRO A 27 7.33 4.33 5.34
C PRO A 27 6.91 4.88 6.71
N LYS A 28 5.62 5.18 6.90
CA LYS A 28 5.05 5.60 8.19
C LYS A 28 5.46 4.68 9.33
N ASN A 29 5.56 3.38 9.05
CA ASN A 29 5.81 2.34 10.03
C ASN A 29 7.31 2.20 10.31
N ASN A 30 8.16 2.29 9.29
CA ASN A 30 9.61 2.23 9.49
C ASN A 30 10.40 2.88 8.35
N TYR A 31 10.57 4.21 8.40
CA TYR A 31 11.28 4.96 7.36
C TYR A 31 12.72 4.53 7.09
N LYS A 32 13.45 4.04 8.11
CA LYS A 32 14.86 3.64 7.95
C LYS A 32 15.03 2.57 6.88
N LEU A 33 14.09 1.62 6.80
CA LEU A 33 14.11 0.51 5.84
C LEU A 33 14.02 0.97 4.37
N PHE A 34 13.55 2.19 4.11
CA PHE A 34 13.38 2.73 2.75
C PHE A 34 14.62 3.42 2.20
N HIS A 35 15.71 3.46 2.96
CA HIS A 35 16.99 4.02 2.55
C HIS A 35 17.97 2.93 2.18
N GLU A 36 18.75 3.17 1.11
CA GLU A 36 19.78 2.26 0.59
C GLU A 36 20.67 1.67 1.69
N ALA A 37 21.14 2.53 2.60
CA ALA A 37 22.05 2.15 3.69
C ALA A 37 21.48 1.03 4.57
N THR A 38 20.16 0.97 4.76
CA THR A 38 19.51 -0.07 5.58
C THR A 38 19.01 -1.24 4.74
N ILE A 39 18.31 -1.01 3.62
CA ILE A 39 17.72 -2.11 2.83
C ILE A 39 18.78 -3.08 2.31
N THR A 40 19.96 -2.57 1.94
CA THR A 40 21.07 -3.38 1.40
C THR A 40 21.84 -4.17 2.48
N LEU A 41 21.43 -4.10 3.76
CA LEU A 41 21.94 -4.99 4.81
C LEU A 41 21.38 -6.42 4.70
N PHE A 42 20.25 -6.60 4.04
CA PHE A 42 19.52 -7.87 3.97
C PHE A 42 19.86 -8.68 2.71
N ASN A 43 19.80 -10.00 2.82
CA ASN A 43 20.02 -10.94 1.70
C ASN A 43 18.71 -11.32 1.00
N HIS A 44 17.63 -11.37 1.76
CA HIS A 44 16.32 -11.82 1.30
C HIS A 44 15.27 -10.77 1.65
N THR A 45 14.33 -10.55 0.75
CA THR A 45 13.33 -9.49 0.92
C THR A 45 11.97 -9.97 0.42
N ALA A 46 10.95 -9.83 1.24
CA ALA A 46 9.55 -9.87 0.84
C ALA A 46 8.91 -8.53 1.18
N THR A 47 8.51 -7.78 0.15
CA THR A 47 7.95 -6.43 0.31
C THR A 47 6.91 -6.14 -0.75
N PHE A 48 6.21 -5.00 -0.66
CA PHE A 48 5.26 -4.59 -1.69
C PHE A 48 5.91 -4.32 -3.07
N SER A 49 7.23 -4.11 -3.15
CA SER A 49 7.92 -3.88 -4.43
C SER A 49 7.89 -5.11 -5.32
N ARG A 50 7.56 -4.92 -6.61
CA ARG A 50 7.63 -5.98 -7.64
C ARG A 50 9.04 -6.51 -7.86
N HIS A 51 10.06 -5.78 -7.40
CA HIS A 51 11.47 -6.12 -7.58
C HIS A 51 12.04 -6.92 -6.41
N SER A 52 11.32 -7.02 -5.29
CA SER A 52 11.80 -7.80 -4.16
C SER A 52 11.92 -9.29 -4.50
N HIS A 53 12.80 -10.02 -3.78
CA HIS A 53 13.02 -11.44 -4.01
C HIS A 53 11.73 -12.29 -3.95
N LEU A 54 10.80 -11.94 -3.06
CA LEU A 54 9.42 -12.44 -3.07
C LEU A 54 8.47 -11.24 -3.08
N PRO A 55 7.95 -10.82 -4.25
CA PRO A 55 7.04 -9.69 -4.35
C PRO A 55 5.71 -9.93 -3.63
N LEU A 56 5.28 -8.97 -2.82
CA LEU A 56 4.00 -8.92 -2.12
C LEU A 56 3.01 -7.90 -2.74
N THR A 57 3.29 -7.42 -3.95
CA THR A 57 2.52 -6.36 -4.63
C THR A 57 1.01 -6.67 -4.74
N THR A 58 0.63 -7.96 -4.77
CA THR A 58 -0.76 -8.41 -4.87
C THR A 58 -1.30 -9.04 -3.57
N GLN A 59 -0.69 -8.76 -2.41
CA GLN A 59 -1.04 -9.42 -1.13
C GLN A 59 -2.45 -9.14 -0.62
N TYR A 60 -3.10 -8.09 -1.12
CA TYR A 60 -4.48 -7.73 -0.78
C TYR A 60 -5.50 -8.13 -1.86
N LEU A 61 -5.05 -8.90 -2.85
CA LEU A 61 -5.87 -9.44 -3.93
C LEU A 61 -5.97 -10.97 -3.81
N GLU A 62 -7.17 -11.47 -3.56
CA GLU A 62 -7.45 -12.90 -3.34
C GLU A 62 -7.19 -13.71 -4.60
N SER A 63 -7.87 -13.39 -5.70
CA SER A 63 -7.69 -14.04 -6.99
C SER A 63 -8.26 -13.20 -8.14
N VAL A 64 -7.86 -13.56 -9.37
CA VAL A 64 -8.45 -13.00 -10.60
C VAL A 64 -9.96 -13.29 -10.67
N GLU A 65 -10.37 -14.48 -10.27
CA GLU A 65 -11.79 -14.87 -10.25
C GLU A 65 -12.59 -14.09 -9.22
N PHE A 66 -11.97 -13.76 -8.08
CA PHE A 66 -12.60 -12.89 -7.10
C PHE A 66 -12.84 -11.47 -7.64
N LEU A 67 -11.91 -10.91 -8.43
CA LEU A 67 -12.12 -9.61 -9.09
C LEU A 67 -13.25 -9.64 -10.11
N LYS A 68 -13.40 -10.74 -10.85
CA LYS A 68 -14.49 -10.93 -11.82
C LYS A 68 -15.84 -11.17 -11.16
N SER A 69 -15.86 -11.63 -9.91
CA SER A 69 -17.09 -11.96 -9.20
C SER A 69 -18.04 -10.75 -9.09
N LEU A 70 -19.32 -10.99 -9.39
CA LEU A 70 -20.40 -10.03 -9.22
C LEU A 70 -21.09 -10.14 -7.85
N ARG A 71 -20.59 -11.00 -6.95
CA ARG A 71 -21.23 -11.35 -5.66
C ARG A 71 -21.67 -10.14 -4.83
N PHE A 72 -20.85 -9.09 -4.78
CA PHE A 72 -21.12 -7.88 -4.00
C PHE A 72 -21.60 -6.71 -4.84
N MET A 73 -21.69 -6.87 -6.16
CA MET A 73 -22.04 -5.77 -7.05
C MET A 73 -23.51 -5.42 -6.91
N ILE A 74 -23.79 -4.13 -6.70
CA ILE A 74 -25.15 -3.59 -6.66
C ILE A 74 -25.49 -3.00 -8.05
N PRO A 75 -26.68 -3.29 -8.61
CA PRO A 75 -27.10 -2.74 -9.89
C PRO A 75 -27.08 -1.20 -9.91
N LEU A 76 -26.68 -0.62 -11.04
CA LEU A 76 -26.56 0.84 -11.21
C LEU A 76 -27.85 1.58 -10.86
N GLN A 77 -29.01 1.06 -11.26
CA GLN A 77 -30.31 1.69 -10.96
C GLN A 77 -30.60 1.77 -9.45
N VAL A 78 -30.12 0.80 -8.69
CA VAL A 78 -30.20 0.81 -7.22
C VAL A 78 -29.24 1.88 -6.68
N LYS A 79 -27.99 1.94 -7.16
CA LYS A 79 -27.04 3.00 -6.79
C LYS A 79 -27.62 4.39 -7.08
N ASN A 80 -28.23 4.61 -8.24
CA ASN A 80 -28.89 5.87 -8.62
C ASN A 80 -30.02 6.24 -7.67
N SER A 81 -30.83 5.27 -7.25
CA SER A 81 -31.88 5.50 -6.25
C SER A 81 -31.30 5.89 -4.89
N LEU A 82 -30.18 5.27 -4.51
CA LEU A 82 -29.47 5.53 -3.25
C LEU A 82 -28.73 6.88 -3.25
N ARG A 83 -28.38 7.43 -4.41
CA ARG A 83 -27.80 8.78 -4.55
C ARG A 83 -28.69 9.89 -4.02
N LYS A 84 -30.00 9.64 -3.83
CA LYS A 84 -30.92 10.59 -3.16
C LYS A 84 -30.62 10.80 -1.68
N ARG A 85 -29.85 9.92 -1.04
CA ARG A 85 -29.59 9.92 0.43
C ARG A 85 -28.12 9.70 0.84
N LEU A 86 -27.32 9.17 -0.07
CA LEU A 86 -25.87 9.00 0.12
C LEU A 86 -25.15 10.11 -0.63
N ALA A 87 -23.87 10.34 -0.35
CA ALA A 87 -22.95 11.08 -1.19
C ALA A 87 -22.58 10.25 -2.45
N PRO A 88 -21.98 10.84 -3.50
CA PRO A 88 -21.44 10.08 -4.63
C PRO A 88 -20.20 9.26 -4.22
N LEU A 89 -19.44 9.76 -3.25
CA LEU A 89 -18.16 9.24 -2.78
C LEU A 89 -18.27 8.74 -1.36
N ALA A 90 -17.67 7.59 -1.09
CA ALA A 90 -17.37 7.14 0.27
C ALA A 90 -15.86 7.24 0.56
N TYR A 91 -15.55 7.60 1.81
CA TYR A 91 -14.20 7.61 2.38
C TYR A 91 -14.18 6.74 3.64
N VAL A 92 -13.21 5.83 3.74
CA VAL A 92 -13.11 4.94 4.90
C VAL A 92 -11.65 4.80 5.30
N GLN A 93 -11.16 5.78 6.06
CA GLN A 93 -9.80 5.78 6.60
C GLN A 93 -9.85 6.12 8.09
N SER A 94 -9.13 5.33 8.88
CA SER A 94 -8.98 5.58 10.32
C SER A 94 -7.56 5.99 10.71
N ASP A 95 -6.60 5.81 9.81
CA ASP A 95 -5.23 6.24 10.02
C ASP A 95 -5.00 7.64 9.42
N CYS A 96 -5.13 8.67 10.25
CA CYS A 96 -5.10 10.05 9.78
C CYS A 96 -3.68 10.63 9.81
N ASN A 97 -3.51 11.76 9.11
CA ASN A 97 -2.22 12.41 8.88
C ASN A 97 -1.17 11.45 8.31
N PRO A 98 -1.42 10.69 7.22
CA PRO A 98 -0.37 9.82 6.71
C PRO A 98 0.63 10.61 5.84
N PRO A 99 1.80 10.02 5.55
CA PRO A 99 2.83 10.62 4.69
C PRO A 99 2.39 11.05 3.28
N SER A 100 1.25 10.58 2.78
CA SER A 100 0.70 10.97 1.48
C SER A 100 -0.03 12.32 1.48
N ASP A 101 -0.23 12.98 2.64
CA ASP A 101 -1.05 14.19 2.78
C ASP A 101 -2.51 14.02 2.29
N ARG A 102 -3.00 12.77 2.20
CA ARG A 102 -4.32 12.46 1.63
C ARG A 102 -5.46 13.21 2.30
N ASP A 103 -5.40 13.39 3.63
CA ASP A 103 -6.49 14.01 4.38
C ASP A 103 -6.66 15.48 4.00
N SER A 104 -5.57 16.17 3.67
CA SER A 104 -5.61 17.54 3.18
C SER A 104 -6.26 17.63 1.80
N TYR A 105 -5.94 16.68 0.90
CA TYR A 105 -6.59 16.57 -0.40
C TYR A 105 -8.09 16.30 -0.27
N VAL A 106 -8.48 15.33 0.56
CA VAL A 106 -9.89 14.96 0.75
C VAL A 106 -10.67 16.09 1.40
N ARG A 107 -10.07 16.83 2.34
CA ARG A 107 -10.70 18.00 2.94
C ARG A 107 -10.99 19.10 1.91
N GLU A 108 -10.04 19.40 1.04
CA GLU A 108 -10.27 20.36 -0.04
C GLU A 108 -11.30 19.83 -1.05
N LEU A 109 -11.27 18.53 -1.37
CA LEU A 109 -12.27 17.88 -2.23
C LEU A 109 -13.69 18.04 -1.66
N MET A 110 -13.86 17.88 -0.34
CA MET A 110 -15.14 18.03 0.36
C MET A 110 -15.74 19.43 0.25
N CYS A 111 -14.94 20.47 -0.07
CA CYS A 111 -15.46 21.80 -0.37
C CYS A 111 -16.15 21.87 -1.74
N HIS A 112 -15.87 20.93 -2.65
CA HIS A 112 -16.37 20.93 -4.03
C HIS A 112 -17.38 19.82 -4.31
N ILE A 113 -17.41 18.73 -3.53
CA ILE A 113 -18.33 17.60 -3.69
C ILE A 113 -18.61 16.92 -2.34
N GLU A 114 -19.83 16.38 -2.18
CA GLU A 114 -20.18 15.62 -0.98
C GLU A 114 -19.38 14.31 -0.90
N VAL A 115 -18.89 13.99 0.29
CA VAL A 115 -18.18 12.74 0.61
C VAL A 115 -18.72 12.22 1.93
N ASP A 116 -19.19 10.98 1.95
CA ASP A 116 -19.56 10.27 3.17
C ASP A 116 -18.31 9.61 3.75
N SER A 117 -17.81 10.11 4.88
CA SER A 117 -16.66 9.57 5.60
C SER A 117 -17.10 8.74 6.81
N TYR A 118 -16.81 7.45 6.74
CA TYR A 118 -17.16 6.46 7.76
C TYR A 118 -16.03 6.13 8.75
N GLY A 119 -14.79 6.41 8.37
CA GLY A 119 -13.64 6.19 9.24
C GLY A 119 -13.45 7.33 10.24
N GLU A 120 -12.37 7.28 11.02
CA GLU A 120 -12.02 8.34 11.97
C GLU A 120 -11.61 9.65 11.27
N CYS A 121 -11.03 9.56 10.06
CA CYS A 121 -10.54 10.71 9.34
C CYS A 121 -11.66 11.47 8.65
N LEU A 122 -11.78 12.77 8.93
CA LEU A 122 -12.83 13.65 8.38
C LEU A 122 -14.25 13.09 8.60
N HIS A 123 -14.44 12.38 9.72
CA HIS A 123 -15.67 11.65 10.02
C HIS A 123 -16.92 12.55 9.92
N ASN A 124 -17.91 12.10 9.17
CA ASN A 124 -19.21 12.78 9.08
C ASN A 124 -20.39 11.81 8.94
N ARG A 125 -20.14 10.50 8.94
CA ARG A 125 -21.17 9.48 8.78
C ARG A 125 -20.88 8.23 9.60
N ASP A 126 -21.85 7.83 10.41
CA ASP A 126 -21.74 6.65 11.26
C ASP A 126 -21.89 5.32 10.50
N LEU A 127 -21.04 4.36 10.85
CA LEU A 127 -21.32 2.93 10.61
C LEU A 127 -22.24 2.37 11.71
N PRO A 128 -23.03 1.32 11.39
CA PRO A 128 -23.70 0.52 12.42
C PRO A 128 -22.70 0.05 13.48
N GLN A 129 -23.09 0.06 14.75
CA GLN A 129 -22.18 -0.18 15.89
C GLN A 129 -21.32 -1.45 15.74
N HIS A 130 -21.93 -2.56 15.28
CA HIS A 130 -21.25 -3.83 15.07
C HIS A 130 -20.22 -3.83 13.92
N LEU A 131 -20.18 -2.78 13.10
CA LEU A 131 -19.24 -2.60 11.98
C LEU A 131 -18.20 -1.51 12.22
N ARG A 132 -18.20 -0.86 13.39
CA ARG A 132 -17.22 0.19 13.73
C ARG A 132 -15.84 -0.37 14.08
N ASN A 133 -15.76 -1.65 14.44
CA ASN A 133 -14.48 -2.29 14.78
C ASN A 133 -13.64 -2.48 13.50
N PRO A 134 -12.33 -2.15 13.50
CA PRO A 134 -11.43 -2.42 12.38
C PRO A 134 -11.45 -3.87 11.86
N GLY A 135 -11.65 -4.86 12.74
CA GLY A 135 -11.79 -6.27 12.37
C GLY A 135 -13.02 -6.58 11.52
N ALA A 136 -13.97 -5.64 11.38
CA ALA A 136 -15.15 -5.79 10.54
C ALA A 136 -14.94 -5.28 9.10
N MET A 137 -13.75 -4.81 8.72
CA MET A 137 -13.50 -4.23 7.39
C MET A 137 -13.60 -5.22 6.22
N ASP A 138 -13.54 -6.53 6.48
CA ASP A 138 -13.81 -7.60 5.51
C ASP A 138 -15.19 -8.26 5.71
N ASN A 139 -15.99 -7.76 6.67
CA ASN A 139 -17.32 -8.28 6.93
C ASN A 139 -18.26 -8.02 5.74
N GLY A 140 -19.03 -9.02 5.35
CA GLY A 140 -19.98 -8.91 4.22
C GLY A 140 -21.02 -7.79 4.37
N ASN A 141 -21.44 -7.43 5.60
CA ASN A 141 -22.35 -6.31 5.82
C ASN A 141 -21.67 -4.96 5.62
N PHE A 142 -20.41 -4.82 6.02
CA PHE A 142 -19.61 -3.64 5.74
C PHE A 142 -19.38 -3.47 4.23
N LEU A 143 -19.01 -4.55 3.54
CA LEU A 143 -18.86 -4.57 2.09
C LEU A 143 -20.17 -4.20 1.36
N LYS A 144 -21.34 -4.64 1.85
CA LYS A 144 -22.66 -4.24 1.32
C LYS A 144 -22.97 -2.76 1.52
N ILE A 145 -22.45 -2.11 2.57
CA ILE A 145 -22.59 -0.66 2.74
C ILE A 145 -21.79 0.07 1.66
N LEU A 146 -20.52 -0.30 1.50
CA LEU A 146 -19.64 0.34 0.53
C LEU A 146 -20.08 0.10 -0.93
N ALA A 147 -20.62 -1.08 -1.24
CA ALA A 147 -21.13 -1.41 -2.57
C ALA A 147 -22.29 -0.51 -3.02
N GLN A 148 -22.94 0.24 -2.11
CA GLN A 148 -24.02 1.17 -2.46
C GLN A 148 -23.52 2.44 -3.16
N TYR A 149 -22.25 2.79 -3.00
CA TYR A 149 -21.67 3.99 -3.60
C TYR A 149 -21.30 3.77 -5.06
N LYS A 150 -21.28 4.85 -5.85
CA LYS A 150 -20.72 4.85 -7.20
C LYS A 150 -19.19 4.92 -7.15
N PHE A 151 -18.65 5.71 -6.21
CA PHE A 151 -17.22 5.95 -6.08
C PHE A 151 -16.73 5.74 -4.65
N ILE A 152 -15.49 5.24 -4.51
CA ILE A 152 -14.78 5.16 -3.23
C ILE A 152 -13.41 5.80 -3.38
N LEU A 153 -13.06 6.67 -2.43
CA LEU A 153 -11.73 7.26 -2.34
C LEU A 153 -10.72 6.20 -1.82
N ALA A 154 -9.91 5.68 -2.73
CA ALA A 154 -8.89 4.66 -2.52
C ALA A 154 -7.49 5.31 -2.37
N PHE A 155 -7.27 6.01 -1.26
CA PHE A 155 -6.06 6.84 -1.05
C PHE A 155 -5.09 6.13 -0.12
N GLU A 156 -3.87 5.85 -0.56
CA GLU A 156 -2.83 5.16 0.21
C GLU A 156 -2.20 6.04 1.29
N ASN A 157 -1.54 5.41 2.27
CA ASN A 157 -0.82 6.11 3.33
C ASN A 157 0.47 6.80 2.84
N ALA A 158 1.05 6.32 1.74
CA ALA A 158 2.25 6.88 1.13
C ALA A 158 2.18 6.72 -0.39
N VAL A 159 2.90 7.58 -1.10
CA VAL A 159 3.04 7.56 -2.57
C VAL A 159 4.36 6.86 -2.88
N CYS A 160 4.33 5.53 -2.96
CA CYS A 160 5.50 4.70 -3.27
C CYS A 160 5.19 3.78 -4.44
N GLU A 161 6.19 3.48 -5.27
CA GLU A 161 6.07 2.48 -6.34
C GLU A 161 5.58 1.14 -5.78
N ASP A 162 4.60 0.54 -6.44
CA ASP A 162 3.97 -0.74 -6.06
C ASP A 162 3.34 -0.81 -4.65
N TYR A 163 3.26 0.29 -3.89
CA TYR A 163 2.52 0.29 -2.62
C TYR A 163 1.02 0.34 -2.88
N ILE A 164 0.41 -0.84 -2.95
CA ILE A 164 -0.99 -1.05 -3.28
C ILE A 164 -1.63 -1.90 -2.20
N THR A 165 -2.64 -1.35 -1.53
CA THR A 165 -3.28 -2.01 -0.40
C THR A 165 -4.70 -2.45 -0.71
N GLU A 166 -5.41 -2.95 0.30
CA GLU A 166 -6.83 -3.26 0.22
C GLU A 166 -7.68 -2.06 -0.24
N LYS A 167 -7.18 -0.84 -0.11
CA LYS A 167 -7.87 0.40 -0.50
C LYS A 167 -8.18 0.44 -1.99
N LEU A 168 -7.27 -0.01 -2.86
CA LEU A 168 -7.55 -0.18 -4.29
C LEU A 168 -8.47 -1.37 -4.53
N TRP A 169 -8.12 -2.53 -3.98
CA TRP A 169 -8.76 -3.78 -4.37
C TRP A 169 -10.21 -3.83 -3.89
N ARG A 170 -10.52 -3.33 -2.69
CA ARG A 170 -11.88 -3.33 -2.12
C ARG A 170 -12.93 -2.75 -3.06
N PRO A 171 -12.86 -1.51 -3.57
CA PRO A 171 -13.85 -1.00 -4.51
C PRO A 171 -13.96 -1.82 -5.81
N LEU A 172 -12.85 -2.28 -6.38
CA LEU A 172 -12.85 -3.14 -7.58
C LEU A 172 -13.62 -4.46 -7.34
N LYS A 173 -13.43 -5.07 -6.17
CA LYS A 173 -14.18 -6.27 -5.72
C LYS A 173 -15.68 -5.98 -5.67
N LEU A 174 -16.08 -4.80 -5.21
CA LEU A 174 -17.47 -4.40 -4.98
C LEU A 174 -18.22 -3.89 -6.24
N GLY A 175 -17.53 -3.75 -7.38
CA GLY A 175 -18.14 -3.07 -8.55
C GLY A 175 -18.43 -1.60 -8.27
N VAL A 176 -17.49 -0.94 -7.58
CA VAL A 176 -17.47 0.49 -7.29
C VAL A 176 -16.22 1.07 -7.96
N VAL A 177 -16.31 2.25 -8.55
CA VAL A 177 -15.17 2.85 -9.23
C VAL A 177 -14.21 3.46 -8.19
N PRO A 178 -12.97 2.96 -8.03
CA PRO A 178 -11.99 3.60 -7.18
C PRO A 178 -11.58 4.95 -7.76
N VAL A 179 -11.51 5.95 -6.88
CA VAL A 179 -10.77 7.19 -7.10
C VAL A 179 -9.46 7.04 -6.36
N TYR A 180 -8.39 6.77 -7.10
CA TYR A 180 -7.12 6.26 -6.55
C TYR A 180 -6.04 7.34 -6.46
N PHE A 181 -5.37 7.37 -5.30
CA PHE A 181 -4.18 8.17 -5.04
C PHE A 181 -3.18 7.34 -4.22
N GLY A 182 -1.98 7.11 -4.73
CA GLY A 182 -1.03 6.18 -4.11
C GLY A 182 0.13 5.87 -5.05
N SER A 183 0.33 4.59 -5.36
CA SER A 183 1.42 4.13 -6.25
C SER A 183 1.41 4.82 -7.62
N PRO A 184 2.53 5.45 -8.05
CA PRO A 184 2.65 6.00 -9.40
C PRO A 184 2.57 4.94 -10.51
N SER A 185 2.97 3.70 -10.24
CA SER A 185 2.86 2.57 -11.18
C SER A 185 1.52 1.85 -11.13
N ILE A 186 0.47 2.41 -10.53
CA ILE A 186 -0.83 1.75 -10.40
C ILE A 186 -1.40 1.21 -11.73
N VAL A 187 -1.14 1.89 -12.84
CA VAL A 187 -1.60 1.50 -14.19
C VAL A 187 -1.12 0.09 -14.59
N ASP A 188 0.01 -0.36 -14.06
CA ASP A 188 0.53 -1.71 -14.26
C ASP A 188 -0.31 -2.81 -13.58
N TRP A 189 -1.19 -2.44 -12.65
CA TRP A 189 -1.92 -3.36 -11.77
C TRP A 189 -3.43 -3.26 -11.89
N LEU A 190 -3.94 -2.25 -12.58
CA LEU A 190 -5.37 -2.10 -12.79
C LEU A 190 -5.94 -3.23 -13.67
N PRO A 191 -7.17 -3.72 -13.42
CA PRO A 191 -7.80 -4.75 -14.25
C PRO A 191 -7.95 -4.36 -15.73
N SER A 192 -8.12 -3.06 -15.98
CA SER A 192 -8.28 -2.42 -17.29
C SER A 192 -7.84 -0.96 -17.21
N ASN A 193 -7.41 -0.37 -18.34
CA ASN A 193 -7.09 1.07 -18.44
C ASN A 193 -8.24 1.97 -17.99
N LYS A 194 -9.50 1.51 -18.12
CA LYS A 194 -10.69 2.22 -17.64
C LYS A 194 -11.35 1.40 -16.52
N SER A 195 -10.69 1.36 -15.36
CA SER A 195 -11.19 0.68 -14.16
C SER A 195 -11.05 1.51 -12.87
N ALA A 196 -10.32 2.62 -12.93
CA ALA A 196 -10.09 3.54 -11.81
C ALA A 196 -9.97 4.97 -12.33
N ILE A 197 -10.36 5.94 -11.50
CA ILE A 197 -10.09 7.36 -11.72
C ILE A 197 -8.78 7.68 -11.00
N LEU A 198 -7.77 8.13 -11.73
CA LEU A 198 -6.47 8.45 -11.15
C LEU A 198 -6.43 9.91 -10.74
N VAL A 199 -6.15 10.17 -9.46
CA VAL A 199 -6.06 11.54 -8.90
C VAL A 199 -4.92 12.32 -9.54
N SER A 200 -3.84 11.65 -9.94
CA SER A 200 -2.70 12.27 -10.64
C SER A 200 -3.06 12.89 -12.00
N SER A 201 -4.24 12.58 -12.56
CA SER A 201 -4.73 13.20 -13.79
C SER A 201 -5.35 14.60 -13.58
N PHE A 202 -5.44 15.08 -12.33
CA PHE A 202 -6.09 16.33 -11.97
C PHE A 202 -5.13 17.27 -11.25
N SER A 203 -5.16 18.56 -11.61
CA SER A 203 -4.28 19.57 -11.03
C SER A 203 -4.75 20.06 -9.65
N HIS A 204 -6.07 19.99 -9.41
CA HIS A 204 -6.72 20.46 -8.19
C HIS A 204 -7.93 19.57 -7.82
N PRO A 205 -8.26 19.39 -6.54
CA PRO A 205 -9.45 18.63 -6.10
C PRO A 205 -10.77 19.10 -6.71
N ARG A 206 -10.88 20.38 -7.06
CA ARG A 206 -12.03 20.97 -7.77
C ARG A 206 -12.25 20.33 -9.15
N ASP A 207 -11.19 20.08 -9.90
CA ASP A 207 -11.27 19.49 -11.24
C ASP A 207 -11.76 18.04 -11.13
N LEU A 208 -11.23 17.30 -10.14
CA LEU A 208 -11.68 15.96 -9.81
C LEU A 208 -13.17 15.96 -9.40
N ALA A 209 -13.60 16.88 -8.54
CA ALA A 209 -14.99 17.02 -8.15
C ALA A 209 -15.91 17.27 -9.36
N HIS A 210 -15.50 18.15 -10.28
CA HIS A 210 -16.26 18.42 -11.50
C HIS A 210 -16.37 17.16 -12.37
N TYR A 211 -15.27 16.45 -12.58
CA TYR A 211 -15.25 15.21 -13.34
C TYR A 211 -16.16 14.13 -12.73
N ILE A 212 -16.10 13.94 -11.41
CA ILE A 212 -16.95 12.99 -10.69
C ILE A 212 -18.42 13.38 -10.78
N LYS A 213 -18.79 14.66 -10.67
CA LYS A 213 -20.18 15.11 -10.85
C LYS A 213 -20.71 14.78 -12.23
N THR A 214 -19.91 15.02 -13.28
CA THR A 214 -20.28 14.66 -14.66
C THR A 214 -20.53 13.15 -14.77
N LEU A 215 -19.62 12.33 -14.24
CA LEU A 215 -19.77 10.87 -14.22
C LEU A 215 -20.97 10.40 -13.39
N ASP A 216 -21.23 11.01 -12.23
CA ASP A 216 -22.34 10.65 -11.33
C ASP A 216 -23.70 10.78 -12.04
N THR A 217 -23.81 11.75 -12.96
CA THR A 217 -25.00 12.01 -13.77
C THR A 217 -25.04 11.31 -15.13
N ASN A 218 -23.94 10.68 -15.55
CA ASN A 218 -23.84 9.98 -16.84
C ASN A 218 -23.64 8.47 -16.63
N ASP A 219 -24.74 7.73 -16.66
CA ASP A 219 -24.75 6.28 -16.41
C ASP A 219 -23.96 5.47 -17.45
N GLU A 220 -23.92 5.92 -18.71
CA GLU A 220 -23.16 5.25 -19.77
C GLU A 220 -21.66 5.37 -19.51
N GLU A 221 -21.20 6.59 -19.26
CA GLU A 221 -19.78 6.87 -19.03
C GLU A 221 -19.32 6.29 -17.69
N TYR A 222 -20.14 6.33 -16.63
CA TYR A 222 -19.88 5.59 -15.39
C TYR A 222 -19.82 4.07 -15.64
N GLY A 223 -20.79 3.52 -16.38
CA GLY A 223 -20.86 2.10 -16.70
C GLY A 223 -19.66 1.59 -17.47
N SER A 224 -19.03 2.46 -18.28
CA SER A 224 -17.81 2.14 -19.02
C SER A 224 -16.63 1.73 -18.12
N TYR A 225 -16.52 2.28 -16.90
CA TYR A 225 -15.50 1.92 -15.90
C TYR A 225 -15.69 0.51 -15.30
N LEU A 226 -16.89 -0.06 -15.46
CA LEU A 226 -17.26 -1.37 -14.91
C LEU A 226 -17.36 -2.46 -15.99
N GLN A 227 -17.11 -2.13 -17.27
CA GLN A 227 -17.23 -3.07 -18.38
C GLN A 227 -16.31 -4.28 -18.23
N TRP A 228 -15.08 -4.09 -17.77
CA TRP A 228 -14.13 -5.17 -17.51
C TRP A 228 -14.71 -6.19 -16.52
N LYS A 229 -15.41 -5.71 -15.48
CA LYS A 229 -16.02 -6.56 -14.45
C LYS A 229 -17.27 -7.26 -14.98
N LEU A 230 -18.15 -6.52 -15.66
CA LEU A 230 -19.40 -7.05 -16.21
C LEU A 230 -19.17 -8.12 -17.28
N LYS A 231 -18.13 -7.97 -18.10
CA LYS A 231 -17.71 -8.96 -19.10
C LYS A 231 -16.86 -10.09 -18.52
N GLY A 232 -16.35 -9.92 -17.29
CA GLY A 232 -15.36 -10.83 -16.70
C GLY A 232 -14.01 -10.81 -17.43
N ASP A 233 -13.69 -9.72 -18.12
CA ASP A 233 -12.51 -9.56 -18.97
C ASP A 233 -11.49 -8.62 -18.32
N ILE A 234 -10.36 -9.19 -17.89
CA ILE A 234 -9.23 -8.45 -17.32
C ILE A 234 -8.18 -8.36 -18.41
N SER A 235 -7.95 -7.15 -18.93
CA SER A 235 -7.11 -6.92 -20.10
C SER A 235 -5.64 -6.68 -19.75
N ASN A 236 -5.30 -6.52 -18.47
CA ASN A 236 -3.93 -6.24 -18.03
C ASN A 236 -3.07 -7.53 -17.97
N PRO A 237 -2.09 -7.70 -18.89
CA PRO A 237 -1.30 -8.92 -18.96
C PRO A 237 -0.29 -9.04 -17.80
N ARG A 238 0.17 -7.92 -17.23
CA ARG A 238 1.11 -7.92 -16.10
C ARG A 238 0.41 -8.43 -14.85
N LEU A 239 -0.79 -7.93 -14.56
CA LEU A 239 -1.60 -8.42 -13.45
C LEU A 239 -1.86 -9.92 -13.60
N LEU A 240 -2.33 -10.36 -14.77
CA LEU A 240 -2.62 -11.78 -15.02
C LEU A 240 -1.36 -12.67 -14.86
N ARG A 241 -0.21 -12.23 -15.36
CA ARG A 241 1.06 -12.94 -15.20
C ARG A 241 1.46 -13.03 -13.73
N ALA A 242 1.44 -11.91 -13.01
CA ALA A 242 1.78 -11.86 -11.60
C ALA A 242 0.89 -12.78 -10.77
N MET A 243 -0.43 -12.79 -11.03
CA MET A 243 -1.37 -13.67 -10.34
C MET A 243 -1.17 -15.15 -10.69
N LYS A 244 -0.73 -15.48 -11.90
CA LYS A 244 -0.43 -16.85 -12.32
C LYS A 244 0.88 -17.38 -11.72
N GLU A 245 1.89 -16.52 -11.61
CA GLU A 245 3.23 -16.88 -11.11
C GLU A 245 3.30 -16.89 -9.57
N ARG A 246 2.32 -16.27 -8.90
CA ARG A 246 2.22 -16.21 -7.44
C ARG A 246 2.08 -17.62 -6.85
N LYS A 247 2.91 -17.92 -5.86
CA LYS A 247 2.99 -19.23 -5.19
C LYS A 247 2.30 -19.29 -3.82
N TRP A 248 1.59 -18.23 -3.45
CA TRP A 248 0.94 -18.07 -2.16
C TRP A 248 -0.47 -17.53 -2.33
N GLY A 249 -1.33 -17.86 -1.37
CA GLY A 249 -2.73 -17.47 -1.32
C GLY A 249 -2.98 -16.28 -0.39
N VAL A 250 -4.17 -15.70 -0.53
CA VAL A 250 -4.69 -14.66 0.38
C VAL A 250 -6.09 -15.10 0.77
N GLN A 251 -6.33 -15.27 2.07
CA GLN A 251 -7.59 -15.80 2.60
C GLN A 251 -7.99 -17.16 1.99
N ASP A 252 -7.01 -17.98 1.61
CA ASP A 252 -7.19 -19.32 1.07
C ASP A 252 -6.47 -20.34 1.96
N ILE A 253 -7.23 -21.13 2.70
CA ILE A 253 -6.70 -22.14 3.63
C ILE A 253 -6.06 -23.34 2.92
N THR A 254 -6.23 -23.45 1.59
CA THR A 254 -5.67 -24.55 0.79
C THR A 254 -4.31 -24.22 0.18
N GLN A 255 -3.85 -22.99 0.33
CA GLN A 255 -2.57 -22.50 -0.17
C GLN A 255 -1.70 -21.99 0.99
N ASP A 256 -0.39 -22.08 0.82
CA ASP A 256 0.58 -21.42 1.70
C ASP A 256 0.30 -19.91 1.72
N ASN A 257 0.40 -19.29 2.91
CA ASN A 257 0.31 -17.84 2.99
C ASN A 257 1.65 -17.19 2.57
N TYR A 258 1.67 -15.88 2.37
CA TYR A 258 2.87 -15.18 1.88
C TYR A 258 4.05 -15.20 2.87
N ILE A 259 3.80 -15.39 4.18
CA ILE A 259 4.83 -15.58 5.20
C ILE A 259 5.45 -16.97 5.02
N ASP A 260 4.63 -18.01 4.95
CA ASP A 260 5.10 -19.39 4.73
C ASP A 260 5.92 -19.49 3.43
N ALA A 261 5.46 -18.84 2.36
CA ALA A 261 6.19 -18.79 1.08
C ALA A 261 7.54 -18.06 1.20
N PHE A 262 7.63 -17.00 2.01
CA PHE A 262 8.89 -16.29 2.26
C PHE A 262 9.85 -17.14 3.07
N GLU A 263 9.38 -17.74 4.16
CA GLU A 263 10.18 -18.65 4.99
C GLU A 263 10.68 -19.85 4.17
N CYS A 264 9.81 -20.48 3.39
CA CYS A 264 10.17 -21.54 2.46
C CYS A 264 11.22 -21.08 1.43
N MET A 265 11.09 -19.88 0.86
CA MET A 265 12.09 -19.34 -0.06
C MET A 265 13.46 -19.20 0.61
N VAL A 266 13.51 -18.65 1.83
CA VAL A 266 14.75 -18.48 2.60
C VAL A 266 15.36 -19.85 2.94
N CYS A 267 14.56 -20.77 3.49
CA CYS A 267 14.97 -22.12 3.83
C CYS A 267 15.56 -22.87 2.62
N ASN A 268 14.90 -22.80 1.46
CA ASN A 268 15.39 -23.43 0.24
C ASN A 268 16.73 -22.85 -0.23
N ARG A 269 16.93 -21.54 -0.12
CA ARG A 269 18.19 -20.86 -0.48
C ARG A 269 19.34 -21.25 0.46
N VAL A 270 19.07 -21.33 1.77
CA VAL A 270 20.04 -21.79 2.76
C VAL A 270 20.44 -23.24 2.50
N TRP A 271 19.47 -24.13 2.28
CA TRP A 271 19.74 -25.54 1.95
C TRP A 271 20.50 -25.71 0.65
N GLU A 272 20.18 -24.91 -0.37
CA GLU A 272 20.94 -24.92 -1.61
C GLU A 272 22.42 -24.59 -1.36
N ASN A 273 22.72 -23.55 -0.58
CA ASN A 273 24.10 -23.21 -0.26
C ASN A 273 24.83 -24.28 0.56
N ILE A 274 24.14 -24.98 1.47
CA ILE A 274 24.70 -26.14 2.17
C ILE A 274 25.11 -27.22 1.17
N ARG A 275 24.20 -27.61 0.26
CA ARG A 275 24.48 -28.63 -0.78
C ARG A 275 25.57 -28.21 -1.76
N ARG A 276 25.64 -26.92 -2.12
CA ARG A 276 26.72 -26.39 -2.98
C ARG A 276 28.07 -26.53 -2.28
N LYS A 277 28.14 -26.20 -0.99
CA LYS A 277 29.36 -26.34 -0.18
C LYS A 277 29.82 -27.80 -0.08
N GLU A 278 28.91 -28.75 0.13
CA GLU A 278 29.23 -30.19 0.15
C GLU A 278 29.84 -30.68 -1.17
N LYS A 279 29.44 -30.08 -2.29
CA LYS A 279 29.99 -30.36 -3.63
C LYS A 279 31.28 -29.59 -3.95
N GLY A 280 31.79 -28.80 -3.01
CA GLY A 280 32.95 -27.92 -3.23
C GLY A 280 32.66 -26.71 -4.13
N TRP A 281 31.40 -26.37 -4.34
CA TRP A 281 31.01 -25.18 -5.11
C TRP A 281 30.93 -23.95 -4.22
N LEU A 282 31.16 -22.78 -4.82
CA LEU A 282 30.98 -21.50 -4.14
C LEU A 282 29.50 -21.29 -3.77
N PRO A 283 29.18 -20.70 -2.60
CA PRO A 283 27.82 -20.37 -2.24
C PRO A 283 27.25 -19.29 -3.17
N GLN A 284 25.93 -19.32 -3.37
CA GLN A 284 25.20 -18.27 -4.07
C GLN A 284 24.91 -17.16 -3.07
N ARG A 285 25.17 -15.91 -3.45
CA ARG A 285 24.81 -14.73 -2.65
C ARG A 285 23.57 -14.09 -3.23
N TRP A 286 22.69 -13.67 -2.33
CA TRP A 286 21.54 -12.82 -2.62
C TRP A 286 21.68 -11.57 -1.79
N GLU A 287 21.36 -10.44 -2.39
CA GLU A 287 21.53 -9.13 -1.79
C GLU A 287 20.33 -8.27 -2.17
N ALA A 288 19.71 -7.65 -1.16
CA ALA A 288 18.65 -6.70 -1.37
C ALA A 288 19.18 -5.49 -2.15
N GLN A 289 18.40 -5.03 -3.11
CA GLN A 289 18.70 -3.82 -3.88
C GLN A 289 17.81 -2.67 -3.41
N VAL A 290 18.19 -1.42 -3.72
CA VAL A 290 17.43 -0.22 -3.33
C VAL A 290 15.98 -0.28 -3.80
N ASN A 291 15.73 -0.76 -5.01
CA ASN A 291 14.38 -0.90 -5.57
C ASN A 291 13.57 -2.04 -4.93
N HIS A 292 14.15 -2.87 -4.06
CA HIS A 292 13.38 -3.85 -3.30
C HIS A 292 12.51 -3.20 -2.23
N LEU A 293 12.84 -1.99 -1.75
CA LEU A 293 11.99 -1.21 -0.86
C LEU A 293 12.42 0.26 -0.93
N SER A 294 11.65 1.06 -1.64
CA SER A 294 11.94 2.49 -1.79
C SER A 294 10.65 3.30 -1.80
N CYS A 295 10.73 4.51 -1.29
CA CYS A 295 9.66 5.48 -1.38
C CYS A 295 10.26 6.88 -1.46
N PRO A 296 9.77 7.75 -2.36
CA PRO A 296 10.22 9.13 -2.43
C PRO A 296 9.93 9.88 -1.12
N LYS A 297 10.59 11.02 -0.98
CA LYS A 297 10.30 11.97 0.10
C LYS A 297 8.82 12.34 0.08
N PRO A 298 8.13 12.38 1.23
CA PRO A 298 6.76 12.89 1.31
C PRO A 298 6.63 14.30 0.72
N GLU A 299 5.60 14.51 -0.10
CA GLU A 299 5.28 15.80 -0.71
C GLU A 299 3.91 16.29 -0.23
N ALA A 300 3.84 17.58 0.13
CA ALA A 300 2.58 18.21 0.52
C ALA A 300 1.89 18.78 -0.71
N PHE A 301 0.55 18.76 -0.73
CA PHE A 301 -0.17 19.46 -1.78
C PHE A 301 0.05 20.97 -1.66
N TRP A 302 0.24 21.65 -2.79
CA TRP A 302 0.57 23.08 -2.80
C TRP A 302 -0.53 23.94 -2.13
N PHE A 303 -1.80 23.56 -2.29
CA PHE A 303 -2.96 24.23 -1.68
C PHE A 303 -3.12 23.93 -0.17
N SER A 304 -2.40 22.93 0.34
CA SER A 304 -2.46 22.45 1.74
C SER A 304 -1.86 23.45 2.75
N SER A 305 -1.02 24.37 2.28
CA SER A 305 -0.24 25.33 3.08
C SER A 305 -1.08 26.44 3.76
N SER A 306 -2.40 26.45 3.56
CA SER A 306 -3.29 27.55 3.94
C SER A 306 -3.96 27.40 5.32
N ASN A 307 -3.81 26.27 6.03
CA ASN A 307 -4.62 25.99 7.23
C ASN A 307 -3.80 25.52 8.47
N PRO A 308 -3.75 26.30 9.57
CA PRO A 308 -2.84 26.08 10.70
C PRO A 308 -3.28 25.02 11.74
N GLY A 309 -4.48 24.42 11.60
CA GLY A 309 -5.11 23.61 12.65
C GLY A 309 -4.76 22.11 12.69
N TRP A 310 -3.98 21.58 11.74
CA TRP A 310 -3.57 20.17 11.71
C TRP A 310 -2.04 20.06 11.71
N ILE A 311 -1.50 18.97 12.29
CA ILE A 311 -0.07 18.66 12.19
C ILE A 311 0.22 18.41 10.71
N SER A 312 0.64 19.46 10.01
CA SER A 312 0.88 19.42 8.57
C SER A 312 1.98 18.40 8.26
N LEU A 313 1.88 17.74 7.10
CA LEU A 313 2.93 16.88 6.54
C LEU A 313 4.35 17.48 6.67
N GLN A 314 4.46 18.79 6.48
CA GLN A 314 5.70 19.55 6.58
C GLN A 314 6.32 19.60 7.98
N LYS A 315 5.51 19.48 9.03
CA LYS A 315 5.97 19.57 10.43
C LYS A 315 6.44 18.24 10.99
N MET A 316 5.95 17.12 10.45
CA MET A 316 6.23 15.79 10.99
C MET A 316 6.94 14.91 9.96
N TRP A 317 6.28 14.59 8.85
CA TRP A 317 6.76 13.54 7.94
C TRP A 317 8.00 13.93 7.14
N ILE A 318 8.13 15.20 6.72
CA ILE A 318 9.34 15.67 6.03
C ILE A 318 10.57 15.62 6.98
N PRO A 319 10.51 16.20 8.20
CA PRO A 319 11.58 16.04 9.18
C PRO A 319 11.87 14.58 9.53
N SER A 320 10.85 13.74 9.75
CA SER A 320 11.03 12.31 10.01
C SER A 320 11.73 11.58 8.87
N PHE A 321 11.41 11.92 7.62
CA PHE A 321 12.10 11.36 6.46
C PHE A 321 13.59 11.77 6.43
N GLU A 322 13.92 13.04 6.64
CA GLU A 322 15.34 13.47 6.68
C GLU A 322 16.09 12.86 7.87
N GLN A 323 15.45 12.81 9.05
CA GLN A 323 16.01 12.16 10.23
C GLN A 323 16.30 10.69 9.98
N SER A 324 15.37 9.97 9.34
CA SER A 324 15.53 8.54 9.04
C SER A 324 16.69 8.23 8.07
N LYS A 325 17.09 9.18 7.22
CA LYS A 325 18.31 9.03 6.38
C LYS A 325 19.57 8.98 7.25
N LYS A 326 19.68 9.91 8.20
CA LYS A 326 20.79 9.95 9.16
C LYS A 326 20.84 8.69 10.00
N GLU A 327 19.67 8.25 10.47
CA GLU A 327 19.53 6.98 11.19
C GLU A 327 19.95 5.77 10.36
N ALA A 328 19.54 5.69 9.09
CA ALA A 328 19.92 4.60 8.20
C ALA A 328 21.43 4.57 7.93
N TRP A 329 22.05 5.74 7.75
CA TRP A 329 23.50 5.88 7.59
C TRP A 329 24.26 5.46 8.86
N ALA A 330 23.85 5.96 10.03
CA ALA A 330 24.48 5.61 11.30
C ALA A 330 24.37 4.11 11.59
N LEU A 331 23.20 3.50 11.34
CA LEU A 331 22.99 2.06 11.50
C LEU A 331 23.94 1.26 10.62
N ARG A 332 24.06 1.63 9.34
CA ARG A 332 24.98 0.98 8.40
C ARG A 332 26.42 1.02 8.91
N HIS A 333 26.88 2.20 9.31
CA HIS A 333 28.25 2.39 9.81
C HIS A 333 28.56 1.53 11.04
N LEU A 334 27.61 1.45 11.99
CA LEU A 334 27.78 0.64 13.20
C LEU A 334 27.71 -0.86 12.92
N VAL A 335 26.84 -1.28 12.01
CA VAL A 335 26.74 -2.69 11.61
C VAL A 335 28.01 -3.14 10.89
N GLU A 336 28.61 -2.32 10.03
CA GLU A 336 29.85 -2.63 9.32
C GLU A 336 31.08 -2.76 10.24
N ARG A 337 31.08 -2.11 11.42
CA ARG A 337 32.09 -2.36 12.47
C ARG A 337 32.07 -3.81 12.97
N ASN A 338 30.95 -4.50 12.78
CA ASN A 338 30.71 -5.88 13.18
C ASN A 338 31.00 -6.15 14.67
N LYS A 339 30.64 -5.20 15.53
CA LYS A 339 30.77 -5.25 17.00
C LYS A 339 29.51 -4.68 17.62
N ASN A 340 29.14 -5.18 18.80
CA ASN A 340 28.01 -4.62 19.55
C ASN A 340 28.19 -3.11 19.73
N PHE A 341 27.09 -2.39 19.63
CA PHE A 341 27.01 -0.96 19.90
C PHE A 341 25.81 -0.67 20.80
N THR A 342 25.86 0.43 21.54
CA THR A 342 24.74 0.88 22.40
C THR A 342 23.83 1.84 21.64
N ALA A 343 22.60 2.01 22.13
CA ALA A 343 21.70 3.06 21.64
C ALA A 343 22.33 4.46 21.75
N GLU A 344 23.16 4.71 22.77
CA GLU A 344 23.89 5.97 22.93
C GLU A 344 24.92 6.19 21.80
N GLU A 345 25.72 5.17 21.46
CA GLU A 345 26.64 5.24 20.32
C GLU A 345 25.88 5.51 19.00
N PHE A 346 24.72 4.88 18.82
CA PHE A 346 23.86 5.13 17.67
C PHE A 346 23.40 6.58 17.59
N TRP A 347 22.77 7.10 18.65
CA TRP A 347 22.25 8.47 18.63
C TRP A 347 23.36 9.53 18.55
N MET A 348 24.51 9.30 19.19
CA MET A 348 25.68 10.17 19.03
C MET A 348 26.12 10.27 17.56
N LEU A 349 26.09 9.16 16.82
CA LEU A 349 26.45 9.14 15.41
C LEU A 349 25.39 9.83 14.54
N VAL A 350 24.11 9.59 14.83
CA VAL A 350 22.97 10.21 14.12
C VAL A 350 22.97 11.73 14.20
N PHE A 351 23.32 12.31 15.36
CA PHE A 351 23.32 13.77 15.55
C PHE A 351 24.66 14.44 15.24
N LYS A 352 25.66 13.69 14.80
CA LYS A 352 26.97 14.22 14.37
C LYS A 352 26.93 14.77 12.94
N GLU A 353 26.09 14.18 12.09
CA GLU A 353 25.65 14.73 10.78
C GLU A 353 24.40 15.59 10.96
#